data_AF-A0AA45JI92-F1
#
_entry.id   AF-A0AA45JI92-F1
#
_cell.length_a   1.000
_cell.length_b   1.000
_cell.length_c   1.000
_cell.angle_alpha   90.00
_cell.angle_beta   90.00
_cell.angle_gamma   90.00
#
_symmetry.space_group_name_H-M   'P 1'
#
loop_
_entity.id
_entity.type
_entity.pdbx_description
1 polymer ?
#
loop_
_entity_poly.entity_id
_entity_poly.type
_entity_poly.pdbx_seq_one_letter_code
_entity_poly.pdbx_strand_id
1 'polypeptide(L)'
;MTIEPTIHVLLDRAFADTAMTPDLQDLKEELRASLIARSAELESGGAEASAAAQMAFDELGDIPALIDTVVADDRGADNPGSRAASTWARQRVRPDQRYILRTALLCIAGGVALVVLVLGAMRVTGTALWPMIAAAVMLGAVVAAATADALRQETTIHYPAPRDRAIAWGVASGLAAAGCALAATYAFHRDVLALAIVAGVLLIAGVAGLAWCGLTQTNRSKAWVLEASRDVAGTDRFTQDPAAAARFGIYTMTLVTVGIAAFVALSLGVGFRWSWLAIVATVATFFLLLARMNFPGGDGSSGPVP
;
A
#
# COMPACT_ATOMS: atom_id res chain seq x y z
N MET A 1 2.12 -5.83 55.68
CA MET A 1 2.79 -6.57 54.58
C MET A 1 2.52 -5.78 53.32
N THR A 2 3.52 -5.44 52.51
CA THR A 2 3.32 -4.60 51.32
C THR A 2 2.55 -5.38 50.23
N ILE A 3 1.76 -4.68 49.42
CA ILE A 3 0.89 -5.27 48.37
C ILE A 3 1.72 -5.94 47.26
N GLU A 4 2.79 -5.25 46.85
CA GLU A 4 3.57 -5.60 45.67
C GLU A 4 4.19 -7.01 45.74
N PRO A 5 4.82 -7.45 46.85
CA PRO A 5 5.28 -8.84 46.99
C PRO A 5 4.17 -9.89 46.93
N THR A 6 2.94 -9.56 47.35
CA THR A 6 1.82 -10.50 47.38
C THR A 6 1.28 -10.76 45.97
N ILE A 7 1.12 -9.69 45.18
CA ILE A 7 0.73 -9.78 43.76
C ILE A 7 1.75 -10.58 42.95
N HIS A 8 3.04 -10.36 43.22
CA HIS A 8 4.11 -11.14 42.61
C HIS A 8 3.97 -12.63 42.79
N VAL A 9 3.75 -13.08 44.02
CA VAL A 9 3.63 -14.51 44.34
C VAL A 9 2.39 -15.11 43.68
N LEU A 10 1.29 -14.37 43.61
CA LEU A 10 0.05 -14.82 42.96
C LEU A 10 0.23 -14.97 41.45
N LEU A 11 0.85 -13.99 40.78
CA LEU A 11 1.15 -14.08 39.35
C LEU A 11 2.20 -15.15 39.04
N ASP A 12 3.25 -15.28 39.84
CA ASP A 12 4.25 -16.33 39.65
C ASP A 12 3.64 -17.72 39.77
N ARG A 13 2.69 -17.91 40.70
CA ARG A 13 1.95 -19.16 40.82
C ARG A 13 1.03 -19.41 39.62
N ALA A 14 0.35 -18.39 39.13
CA ALA A 14 -0.58 -18.52 37.99
C ALA A 14 0.14 -18.89 36.68
N PHE A 15 1.41 -18.49 36.52
CA PHE A 15 2.22 -18.75 35.34
C PHE A 15 3.22 -19.91 35.52
N ALA A 16 3.22 -20.60 36.68
CA ALA A 16 4.26 -21.56 37.04
C ALA A 16 4.40 -22.75 36.07
N ASP A 17 3.28 -23.20 35.49
CA ASP A 17 3.24 -24.36 34.60
C ASP A 17 3.29 -23.99 33.11
N THR A 18 3.47 -22.71 32.79
CA THR A 18 3.45 -22.19 31.41
C THR A 18 4.86 -21.77 30.98
N ALA A 19 5.29 -22.23 29.81
CA ALA A 19 6.54 -21.78 29.21
C ALA A 19 6.45 -20.28 28.87
N MET A 20 7.34 -19.47 29.43
CA MET A 20 7.30 -18.02 29.27
C MET A 20 7.76 -17.60 27.86
N THR A 21 6.84 -17.04 27.06
CA THR A 21 7.11 -16.39 25.78
C THR A 21 7.15 -14.86 25.95
N PRO A 22 7.69 -14.09 24.98
CA PRO A 22 7.70 -12.62 25.08
C PRO A 22 6.31 -12.02 25.27
N ASP A 23 5.31 -12.56 24.57
CA ASP A 23 3.92 -12.08 24.66
C ASP A 23 3.28 -12.44 26.01
N LEU A 24 3.58 -13.61 26.58
CA LEU A 24 3.16 -13.97 27.94
C LEU A 24 3.86 -13.14 29.02
N GLN A 25 5.10 -12.74 28.77
CA GLN A 25 5.83 -11.84 29.66
C GLN A 25 5.21 -10.44 29.65
N ASP A 26 4.83 -9.91 28.49
CA ASP A 26 4.14 -8.63 28.36
C ASP A 26 2.77 -8.68 29.06
N LEU A 27 1.99 -9.74 28.81
CA LEU A 27 0.72 -9.97 29.51
C LEU A 27 0.91 -9.99 31.03
N LYS A 28 1.94 -10.68 31.52
CA LYS A 28 2.23 -10.74 32.96
C LYS A 28 2.51 -9.36 33.55
N GLU A 29 3.23 -8.49 32.83
CA GLU A 29 3.50 -7.13 33.28
C GLU A 29 2.25 -6.23 33.19
N GLU A 30 1.41 -6.38 32.16
CA GLU A 30 0.13 -5.66 32.06
C GLU A 30 -0.83 -6.06 33.21
N LEU A 31 -0.97 -7.35 33.48
CA LEU A 31 -1.79 -7.85 34.59
C LEU A 31 -1.27 -7.37 35.93
N ARG A 32 0.06 -7.32 36.12
CA ARG A 32 0.67 -6.79 37.33
C ARG A 32 0.36 -5.31 37.53
N ALA A 33 0.51 -4.49 36.50
CA ALA A 33 0.17 -3.07 36.57
C ALA A 33 -1.33 -2.86 36.89
N SER A 34 -2.21 -3.65 36.26
CA SER A 34 -3.65 -3.62 36.51
C SER A 34 -4.02 -4.04 37.94
N LEU A 35 -3.44 -5.14 38.44
CA LEU A 35 -3.67 -5.63 39.81
C LEU A 35 -3.13 -4.66 40.87
N ILE A 36 -2.00 -4.00 40.64
CA ILE A 36 -1.48 -2.96 41.53
C ILE A 36 -2.45 -1.78 41.59
N ALA A 37 -2.92 -1.30 40.44
CA ALA A 37 -3.89 -0.21 40.38
C ALA A 37 -5.20 -0.58 41.11
N ARG A 38 -5.73 -1.78 40.84
CA ARG A 38 -6.99 -2.24 41.42
C ARG A 38 -6.91 -2.52 42.93
N SER A 39 -5.82 -3.11 43.39
CA SER A 39 -5.59 -3.33 44.83
C SER A 39 -5.45 -2.02 45.60
N ALA A 40 -4.80 -1.00 45.03
CA ALA A 40 -4.71 0.33 45.65
C ALA A 40 -6.09 1.00 45.78
N GLU A 41 -6.99 0.82 44.81
CA GLU A 41 -8.38 1.27 44.91
C GLU A 41 -9.11 0.59 46.06
N LEU A 42 -8.99 -0.73 46.20
CA LEU A 42 -9.64 -1.51 47.26
C LEU A 42 -9.11 -1.14 48.67
N GLU A 43 -7.80 -0.88 48.80
CA GLU A 43 -7.23 -0.36 50.05
C GLU A 43 -7.78 1.02 50.41
N SER A 44 -7.94 1.90 49.42
CA SER A 44 -8.54 3.23 49.65
C SER A 44 -10.00 3.12 50.11
N GLY A 45 -10.69 2.04 49.74
CA GLY A 45 -12.01 1.66 50.22
C GLY A 45 -12.03 1.00 51.60
N GLY A 46 -10.87 0.83 52.25
CA GLY A 46 -10.73 0.30 53.61
C GLY A 46 -10.42 -1.20 53.71
N ALA A 47 -10.11 -1.87 52.59
CA ALA A 47 -9.65 -3.26 52.63
C ALA A 47 -8.20 -3.36 53.16
N GLU A 48 -7.88 -4.46 53.85
CA GLU A 48 -6.50 -4.76 54.23
C GLU A 48 -5.67 -5.15 52.99
N ALA A 49 -4.40 -4.73 52.93
CA ALA A 49 -3.50 -4.94 51.79
C ALA A 49 -3.49 -6.36 51.20
N SER A 50 -3.45 -7.37 52.07
CA SER A 50 -3.43 -8.78 51.65
C SER A 50 -4.78 -9.22 51.06
N ALA A 51 -5.88 -8.80 51.68
CA ALA A 51 -7.23 -9.07 51.21
C ALA A 51 -7.57 -8.31 49.92
N ALA A 52 -7.08 -7.08 49.78
CA ALA A 52 -7.23 -6.26 48.56
C ALA A 52 -6.53 -6.90 47.36
N ALA A 53 -5.33 -7.43 47.54
CA ALA A 53 -4.60 -8.14 46.49
C ALA A 53 -5.32 -9.42 46.06
N GLN A 54 -5.83 -10.21 47.02
CA GLN A 54 -6.58 -11.44 46.71
C GLN A 54 -7.90 -11.13 46.01
N MET A 55 -8.64 -10.13 46.48
CA MET A 55 -9.91 -9.71 45.87
C MET A 55 -9.72 -9.17 44.45
N ALA A 56 -8.69 -8.36 44.22
CA ALA A 56 -8.35 -7.89 42.87
C ALA A 56 -7.98 -9.05 41.93
N PHE A 57 -7.29 -10.08 42.45
CA PHE A 57 -6.95 -11.27 41.69
C PHE A 57 -8.18 -12.13 41.35
N ASP A 58 -9.10 -12.28 42.31
CA ASP A 58 -10.36 -13.02 42.12
C ASP A 58 -11.31 -12.29 41.14
N GLU A 59 -11.31 -10.95 41.14
CA GLU A 59 -12.06 -10.12 40.18
C GLU A 59 -11.56 -10.27 38.73
N LEU A 60 -10.29 -10.62 38.54
CA LEU A 60 -9.66 -10.79 37.23
C LEU A 60 -10.19 -12.01 36.46
N GLY A 61 -10.79 -12.97 37.17
CA GLY A 61 -11.41 -14.15 36.58
C GLY A 61 -10.43 -15.28 36.22
N ASP A 62 -10.77 -16.06 35.20
CA ASP A 62 -10.03 -17.27 34.81
C ASP A 62 -8.74 -16.93 34.03
N ILE A 63 -7.66 -16.67 34.78
CA ILE A 63 -6.32 -16.41 34.24
C ILE A 63 -5.80 -17.57 33.38
N PRO A 64 -5.96 -18.86 33.78
CA PRO A 64 -5.63 -19.99 32.91
C PRO A 64 -6.30 -19.93 31.53
N ALA A 65 -7.59 -19.59 31.46
CA ALA A 65 -8.27 -19.42 30.17
C ALA A 65 -7.67 -18.26 29.35
N LEU A 66 -7.28 -17.16 29.99
CA LEU A 66 -6.61 -16.03 29.34
C LEU A 66 -5.24 -16.43 28.78
N ILE A 67 -4.45 -17.17 29.57
CA ILE A 67 -3.16 -17.73 29.16
C ILE A 67 -3.37 -18.69 27.97
N ASP A 68 -4.36 -19.57 28.04
CA ASP A 68 -4.67 -20.51 26.96
C ASP A 68 -5.08 -19.80 25.67
N THR A 69 -5.77 -18.65 25.74
CA THR A 69 -6.07 -17.87 24.54
C THR A 69 -4.81 -17.29 23.89
N VAL A 70 -3.88 -16.75 24.68
CA VAL A 70 -2.61 -16.21 24.15
C VAL A 70 -1.74 -17.32 23.59
N VAL A 71 -1.63 -18.45 24.31
CA VAL A 71 -0.88 -19.62 23.85
C VAL A 71 -1.52 -20.25 22.61
N ALA A 72 -2.85 -20.27 22.50
CA ALA A 72 -3.55 -20.73 21.31
C ALA A 72 -3.32 -19.79 20.11
N ASP A 73 -3.27 -18.49 20.34
CA ASP A 73 -2.94 -17.50 19.30
C ASP A 73 -1.48 -17.65 18.85
N ASP A 74 -0.56 -17.94 19.78
CA ASP A 74 0.86 -18.21 19.51
C ASP A 74 1.06 -19.54 18.76
N ARG A 75 0.30 -20.58 19.10
CA ARG A 75 0.25 -21.84 18.32
C ARG A 75 -0.40 -21.66 16.96
N GLY A 76 -1.37 -20.75 16.84
CA GLY A 76 -1.93 -20.31 15.56
C GLY A 76 -0.91 -19.50 14.74
N ALA A 77 0.02 -18.83 15.42
CA ALA A 77 1.14 -18.09 14.85
C ALA A 77 2.18 -19.03 14.19
N ASP A 78 2.25 -20.32 14.53
CA ASP A 78 3.10 -21.27 13.80
C ASP A 78 2.75 -21.35 12.30
N ASN A 79 1.52 -21.01 11.92
CA ASN A 79 1.16 -20.75 10.53
C ASN A 79 1.76 -19.40 10.07
N PRO A 80 2.67 -19.37 9.08
CA PRO A 80 3.29 -18.14 8.58
C PRO A 80 2.26 -17.08 8.15
N GLY A 81 1.10 -17.51 7.64
CA GLY A 81 0.02 -16.61 7.24
C GLY A 81 -0.67 -15.90 8.42
N SER A 82 -0.76 -16.56 9.58
CA SER A 82 -1.36 -15.98 10.79
C SER A 82 -0.43 -14.93 11.42
N ARG A 83 0.88 -15.23 11.49
CA ARG A 83 1.91 -14.25 11.92
C ARG A 83 1.95 -13.01 11.05
N ALA A 84 1.90 -13.18 9.73
CA ALA A 84 1.86 -12.05 8.79
C ALA A 84 0.60 -11.19 8.98
N ALA A 85 -0.56 -11.81 9.25
CA ALA A 85 -1.81 -11.11 9.50
C ALA A 85 -1.80 -10.34 10.84
N SER A 86 -1.28 -10.94 11.91
CA SER A 86 -1.21 -10.30 13.24
C SER A 86 -0.20 -9.16 13.28
N THR A 87 0.98 -9.33 12.66
CA THR A 87 1.98 -8.26 12.49
C THR A 87 1.43 -7.10 11.66
N TRP A 88 0.73 -7.39 10.55
CA TRP A 88 0.04 -6.38 9.75
C TRP A 88 -0.99 -5.60 10.57
N ALA A 89 -1.80 -6.28 11.37
CA ALA A 89 -2.81 -5.64 12.22
C ALA A 89 -2.18 -4.68 13.24
N ARG A 90 -1.08 -5.08 13.88
CA ARG A 90 -0.34 -4.24 14.85
C ARG A 90 0.34 -3.03 14.21
N GLN A 91 0.87 -3.19 12.99
CA GLN A 91 1.65 -2.15 12.31
C GLN A 91 0.83 -1.32 11.32
N ARG A 92 -0.48 -1.54 11.27
CA ARG A 92 -1.39 -0.83 10.39
C ARG A 92 -1.44 0.66 10.74
N VAL A 93 -0.97 1.48 9.82
CA VAL A 93 -1.08 2.94 9.93
C VAL A 93 -2.38 3.38 9.26
N ARG A 94 -3.22 4.12 9.99
CA ARG A 94 -4.42 4.75 9.42
C ARG A 94 -4.03 6.06 8.71
N PRO A 95 -4.58 6.35 7.52
CA PRO A 95 -4.37 7.64 6.88
C PRO A 95 -4.85 8.78 7.77
N ASP A 96 -4.14 9.92 7.73
CA ASP A 96 -4.58 11.13 8.41
C ASP A 96 -5.91 11.62 7.80
N GLN A 97 -6.87 12.00 8.63
CA GLN A 97 -8.15 12.57 8.20
C GLN A 97 -7.94 13.82 7.32
N ARG A 98 -6.88 14.59 7.57
CA ARG A 98 -6.52 15.76 6.74
C ARG A 98 -6.14 15.36 5.32
N TYR A 99 -5.41 14.25 5.17
CA TYR A 99 -5.07 13.70 3.85
C TYR A 99 -6.34 13.30 3.11
N ILE A 100 -7.24 12.57 3.76
CA ILE A 100 -8.52 12.14 3.16
C ILE A 100 -9.33 13.34 2.65
N LEU A 101 -9.46 14.39 3.47
CA LEU A 101 -10.20 15.59 3.09
C LEU A 101 -9.57 16.32 1.89
N ARG A 102 -8.24 16.48 1.90
CA ARG A 102 -7.51 17.10 0.77
C ARG A 102 -7.66 16.29 -0.51
N THR A 103 -7.49 14.97 -0.44
CA THR A 103 -7.67 14.08 -1.58
C THR A 103 -9.09 14.17 -2.12
N ALA A 104 -10.12 14.18 -1.26
CA ALA A 104 -11.50 14.32 -1.69
C ALA A 104 -11.74 15.66 -2.43
N LEU A 105 -11.25 16.78 -1.89
CA LEU A 105 -11.35 18.09 -2.53
C LEU A 105 -10.60 18.13 -3.87
N LEU A 106 -9.41 17.54 -3.95
CA LEU A 106 -8.63 17.41 -5.18
C LEU A 106 -9.36 16.57 -6.22
N CYS A 107 -9.98 15.45 -5.83
CA CYS A 107 -10.80 14.63 -6.73
C CYS A 107 -12.00 15.40 -7.29
N ILE A 108 -12.68 16.19 -6.46
CA ILE A 108 -13.80 17.04 -6.91
C ILE A 108 -13.28 18.09 -7.91
N ALA A 109 -12.20 18.80 -7.59
CA ALA A 109 -11.61 19.80 -8.49
C ALA A 109 -11.14 19.18 -9.82
N GLY A 110 -10.48 18.02 -9.77
CA GLY A 110 -10.06 17.27 -10.96
C GLY A 110 -11.24 16.77 -11.77
N GLY A 111 -12.32 16.32 -11.13
CA GLY A 111 -13.56 15.93 -11.78
C GLY A 111 -14.22 17.10 -12.50
N VAL A 112 -14.33 18.27 -11.87
CA VAL A 112 -14.85 19.49 -12.51
C VAL A 112 -14.00 19.90 -13.72
N ALA A 113 -12.68 19.91 -13.57
CA ALA A 113 -11.77 20.21 -14.68
C ALA A 113 -11.95 19.22 -15.85
N LEU A 114 -12.06 17.93 -15.56
CA LEU A 114 -12.29 16.90 -16.57
C LEU A 114 -13.65 17.08 -17.27
N VAL A 115 -14.72 17.39 -16.53
CA VAL A 115 -16.04 17.66 -17.10
C VAL A 115 -15.98 18.86 -18.05
N VAL A 116 -15.31 19.96 -17.68
CA VAL A 116 -15.14 21.13 -18.56
C VAL A 116 -14.40 20.75 -19.84
N LEU A 117 -13.32 19.96 -19.74
CA LEU A 117 -12.56 19.49 -20.90
C LEU A 117 -13.42 18.62 -21.83
N VAL A 118 -14.19 17.68 -21.28
CA VAL A 118 -15.04 16.77 -22.05
C VAL A 118 -16.19 17.53 -22.72
N LEU A 119 -16.89 18.41 -21.99
CA LEU A 119 -17.98 19.22 -22.56
C LEU A 119 -17.47 20.17 -23.65
N GLY A 120 -16.29 20.76 -23.47
CA GLY A 120 -15.64 21.61 -24.47
C GLY A 120 -15.21 20.82 -25.71
N ALA A 121 -14.60 19.65 -25.52
CA ALA A 121 -14.22 18.74 -26.61
C ALA A 121 -15.42 18.30 -27.45
N MET A 122 -16.55 17.99 -26.78
CA MET A 122 -17.80 17.59 -27.42
C MET A 122 -18.59 18.78 -27.99
N ARG A 123 -18.13 20.01 -27.78
CA ARG A 123 -18.79 21.27 -28.19
C ARG A 123 -20.21 21.43 -27.67
N VAL A 124 -20.54 20.80 -26.53
CA VAL A 124 -21.89 20.79 -25.96
C VAL A 124 -22.29 22.17 -25.43
N THR A 125 -21.35 22.89 -24.83
CA THR A 125 -21.63 24.18 -24.17
C THR A 125 -21.11 25.39 -24.94
N GLY A 126 -20.61 25.20 -26.17
CA GLY A 126 -19.92 26.27 -26.91
C GLY A 126 -18.72 26.82 -26.14
N THR A 127 -18.06 25.99 -25.32
CA THR A 127 -17.01 26.43 -24.39
C THR A 127 -15.89 27.08 -25.18
N ALA A 128 -15.55 28.31 -24.81
CA ALA A 128 -14.39 28.99 -25.39
C ALA A 128 -13.09 28.24 -25.04
N LEU A 129 -12.05 28.48 -25.85
CA LEU A 129 -10.74 27.86 -25.68
C LEU A 129 -10.13 28.11 -24.29
N TRP A 130 -10.23 29.34 -23.78
CA TRP A 130 -9.62 29.74 -22.50
C TRP A 130 -10.07 28.90 -21.30
N PRO A 131 -11.38 28.66 -21.08
CA PRO A 131 -11.85 27.71 -20.08
C PRO A 131 -11.24 26.30 -20.20
N MET A 132 -11.05 25.79 -21.42
CA MET A 132 -10.44 24.46 -21.62
C MET A 132 -8.95 24.47 -21.22
N ILE A 133 -8.22 25.52 -21.59
CA ILE A 133 -6.82 25.70 -21.15
C ILE A 133 -6.74 25.78 -19.62
N ALA A 134 -7.60 26.58 -19.00
CA ALA A 134 -7.66 26.71 -17.54
C ALA A 134 -7.96 25.36 -16.87
N ALA A 135 -8.90 24.60 -17.42
CA ALA A 135 -9.23 23.25 -16.93
C ALA A 135 -8.06 22.27 -17.10
N ALA A 136 -7.32 22.33 -18.22
CA ALA A 136 -6.13 21.50 -18.43
C ALA A 136 -5.02 21.80 -17.41
N VAL A 137 -4.76 23.08 -17.14
CA VAL A 137 -3.79 23.52 -16.12
C VAL A 137 -4.23 23.11 -14.72
N MET A 138 -5.52 23.31 -14.40
CA MET A 138 -6.10 22.89 -13.11
C MET A 138 -5.97 21.38 -12.92
N LEU A 139 -6.26 20.57 -13.95
CA LEU A 139 -6.10 19.12 -13.89
C LEU A 139 -4.64 18.73 -13.61
N GLY A 140 -3.67 19.37 -14.28
CA GLY A 140 -2.25 19.18 -13.99
C GLY A 140 -1.89 19.53 -12.55
N ALA A 141 -2.38 20.66 -12.02
CA ALA A 141 -2.14 21.07 -10.64
C ALA A 141 -2.74 20.10 -9.62
N VAL A 142 -3.95 19.59 -9.89
CA VAL A 142 -4.63 18.57 -9.07
C VAL A 142 -3.81 17.28 -9.03
N VAL A 143 -3.37 16.78 -10.19
CA VAL A 143 -2.53 15.58 -10.28
C VAL A 143 -1.20 15.80 -9.54
N ALA A 144 -0.58 16.97 -9.69
CA ALA A 144 0.65 17.28 -8.97
C ALA A 144 0.49 17.26 -7.45
N ALA A 145 -0.54 17.94 -6.95
CA ALA A 145 -0.84 17.98 -5.53
C ALA A 145 -1.19 16.60 -4.98
N ALA A 146 -2.04 15.84 -5.68
CA ALA A 146 -2.46 14.51 -5.27
C ALA A 146 -1.29 13.52 -5.19
N THR A 147 -0.41 13.52 -6.20
CA THR A 147 0.79 12.67 -6.18
C THR A 147 1.76 13.06 -5.07
N ALA A 148 2.00 14.36 -4.87
CA ALA A 148 2.90 14.83 -3.81
C ALA A 148 2.35 14.50 -2.41
N ASP A 149 1.06 14.72 -2.17
CA ASP A 149 0.43 14.39 -0.89
C ASP A 149 0.41 12.87 -0.66
N ALA A 150 0.11 12.07 -1.68
CA ALA A 150 0.12 10.61 -1.58
C ALA A 150 1.51 10.07 -1.20
N LEU A 151 2.59 10.64 -1.75
CA LEU A 151 3.95 10.23 -1.43
C LEU A 151 4.40 10.69 -0.04
N ARG A 152 3.82 11.76 0.50
CA ARG A 152 4.10 12.24 1.86
C ARG A 152 3.26 11.53 2.92
N GLN A 153 2.18 10.87 2.52
CA GLN A 153 1.35 10.11 3.44
C GLN A 153 2.12 8.86 3.89
N GLU A 154 2.29 8.72 5.19
CA GLU A 154 2.81 7.47 5.75
C GLU A 154 1.80 6.35 5.48
N THR A 155 2.31 5.21 4.99
CA THR A 155 1.51 4.02 4.75
C THR A 155 1.92 2.92 5.72
N THR A 156 1.12 1.87 5.79
CA THR A 156 1.46 0.66 6.56
C THR A 156 2.84 0.13 6.14
N ILE A 157 3.16 0.15 4.84
CA ILE A 157 4.34 -0.51 4.28
C ILE A 157 5.56 0.39 4.04
N HIS A 158 5.35 1.69 3.81
CA HIS A 158 6.42 2.62 3.41
C HIS A 158 6.51 3.84 4.31
N TYR A 159 7.73 4.29 4.56
CA TYR A 159 7.99 5.60 5.17
C TYR A 159 7.64 6.74 4.21
N PRO A 160 7.21 7.91 4.73
CA PRO A 160 6.88 9.05 3.91
C PRO A 160 8.09 9.55 3.10
N ALA A 161 7.85 10.00 1.88
CA ALA A 161 8.88 10.57 1.03
C ALA A 161 9.36 11.93 1.57
N PRO A 162 10.65 12.30 1.38
CA PRO A 162 11.14 13.62 1.72
C PRO A 162 10.43 14.63 0.85
N ARG A 163 10.13 15.79 1.42
CA ARG A 163 9.27 16.81 0.79
C ARG A 163 9.72 17.16 -0.62
N ASP A 164 11.01 17.35 -0.84
CA ASP A 164 11.54 17.76 -2.14
C ASP A 164 11.32 16.71 -3.22
N ARG A 165 11.47 15.43 -2.87
CA ARG A 165 11.21 14.32 -3.82
C ARG A 165 9.72 14.15 -4.08
N ALA A 166 8.88 14.28 -3.07
CA ALA A 166 7.43 14.23 -3.25
C ALA A 166 6.94 15.35 -4.18
N ILE A 167 7.47 16.57 -4.00
CA ILE A 167 7.21 17.70 -4.88
C ILE A 167 7.72 17.41 -6.30
N ALA A 168 8.92 16.87 -6.47
CA ALA A 168 9.45 16.53 -7.79
C ALA A 168 8.56 15.53 -8.55
N TRP A 169 8.13 14.45 -7.88
CA TRP A 169 7.17 13.48 -8.43
C TRP A 169 5.82 14.14 -8.77
N GLY A 170 5.32 15.00 -7.88
CA GLY A 170 4.10 15.75 -8.09
C GLY A 170 4.18 16.63 -9.33
N VAL A 171 5.18 17.52 -9.39
CA VAL A 171 5.41 18.42 -10.53
C VAL A 171 5.54 17.61 -11.82
N ALA A 172 6.35 16.56 -11.86
CA ALA A 172 6.51 15.74 -13.06
C ALA A 172 5.19 15.09 -13.52
N SER A 173 4.39 14.56 -12.59
CA SER A 173 3.07 13.98 -12.87
C SER A 173 2.08 15.03 -13.37
N GLY A 174 2.07 16.22 -12.76
CA GLY A 174 1.19 17.31 -13.15
C GLY A 174 1.54 17.91 -14.51
N LEU A 175 2.82 18.04 -14.83
CA LEU A 175 3.28 18.46 -16.16
C LEU A 175 2.83 17.46 -17.22
N ALA A 176 2.99 16.16 -16.97
CA ALA A 176 2.52 15.12 -17.88
C ALA A 176 0.99 15.17 -18.07
N ALA A 177 0.23 15.31 -16.99
CA ALA A 177 -1.23 15.41 -17.05
C ALA A 177 -1.73 16.68 -17.77
N ALA A 178 -1.14 17.85 -17.47
CA ALA A 178 -1.45 19.10 -18.17
C ALA A 178 -1.10 19.02 -19.66
N GLY A 179 0.07 18.45 -19.99
CA GLY A 179 0.50 18.22 -21.37
C GLY A 179 -0.48 17.32 -22.13
N CYS A 180 -0.92 16.21 -21.54
CA CYS A 180 -1.97 15.36 -22.10
C CYS A 180 -3.28 16.12 -22.34
N ALA A 181 -3.74 16.88 -21.35
CA ALA A 181 -5.00 17.63 -21.44
C ALA A 181 -4.96 18.76 -22.49
N LEU A 182 -3.82 19.44 -22.61
CA LEU A 182 -3.60 20.46 -23.65
C LEU A 182 -3.46 19.82 -25.05
N ALA A 183 -2.79 18.67 -25.16
CA ALA A 183 -2.73 17.90 -26.41
C ALA A 183 -4.13 17.46 -26.86
N ALA A 184 -4.96 17.00 -25.93
CA ALA A 184 -6.36 16.69 -26.20
C ALA A 184 -7.13 17.94 -26.64
N THR A 185 -6.94 19.09 -25.97
CA THR A 185 -7.58 20.36 -26.34
C THR A 185 -7.19 20.80 -27.76
N TYR A 186 -5.92 20.68 -28.12
CA TYR A 186 -5.41 20.97 -29.47
C TYR A 186 -6.04 20.06 -30.54
N ALA A 187 -6.32 18.80 -30.22
CA ALA A 187 -6.97 17.89 -31.17
C ALA A 187 -8.32 18.43 -31.69
N PHE A 188 -9.01 19.26 -30.90
CA PHE A 188 -10.27 19.93 -31.22
C PHE A 188 -10.11 21.40 -31.68
N HIS A 189 -8.94 22.02 -31.45
CA HIS A 189 -8.58 23.40 -31.79
C HIS A 189 -7.24 23.43 -32.56
N ARG A 190 -7.23 22.79 -33.73
CA ARG A 190 -6.01 22.56 -34.52
C ARG A 190 -5.41 23.84 -35.10
N ASP A 191 -6.18 24.92 -35.13
CA ASP A 191 -5.77 26.26 -35.54
C ASP A 191 -4.79 26.91 -34.55
N VAL A 192 -4.71 26.42 -33.31
CA VAL A 192 -3.87 27.01 -32.26
C VAL A 192 -2.61 26.17 -32.03
N LEU A 193 -1.64 26.29 -32.93
CA LEU A 193 -0.37 25.53 -32.89
C LEU A 193 0.39 25.68 -31.56
N ALA A 194 0.26 26.85 -30.91
CA ALA A 194 0.88 27.10 -29.60
C ALA A 194 0.49 26.05 -28.55
N LEU A 195 -0.74 25.51 -28.59
CA LEU A 195 -1.19 24.46 -27.66
C LEU A 195 -0.41 23.16 -27.86
N ALA A 196 -0.18 22.77 -29.12
CA ALA A 196 0.59 21.57 -29.42
C ALA A 196 2.05 21.69 -28.94
N ILE A 197 2.66 22.85 -29.14
CA ILE A 197 4.04 23.12 -28.71
C ILE A 197 4.14 23.06 -27.19
N VAL A 198 3.26 23.78 -26.47
CA VAL A 198 3.25 23.79 -25.00
C VAL A 198 2.95 22.40 -24.46
N ALA A 199 1.97 21.69 -25.02
CA ALA A 199 1.65 20.32 -24.63
C ALA A 199 2.86 19.38 -24.79
N GLY A 200 3.56 19.45 -25.92
CA GLY A 200 4.76 18.66 -26.18
C GLY A 200 5.88 18.94 -25.17
N VAL A 201 6.16 20.21 -24.89
CA VAL A 201 7.18 20.60 -23.89
C VAL A 201 6.83 20.07 -22.51
N LEU A 202 5.58 20.24 -22.06
CA LEU A 202 5.12 19.75 -20.76
C LEU A 202 5.17 18.22 -20.65
N LEU A 203 4.79 17.50 -21.71
CA LEU A 203 4.89 16.04 -21.76
C LEU A 203 6.34 15.56 -21.68
N ILE A 204 7.23 16.14 -22.47
CA ILE A 204 8.66 15.77 -22.45
C ILE A 204 9.25 16.04 -21.07
N ALA A 205 9.00 17.23 -20.50
CA ALA A 205 9.48 17.59 -19.17
C ALA A 205 8.90 16.67 -18.07
N GLY A 206 7.60 16.35 -18.16
CA GLY A 206 6.93 15.45 -17.22
C GLY A 206 7.49 14.03 -17.30
N VAL A 207 7.61 13.45 -18.49
CA VAL A 207 8.15 12.09 -18.69
C VAL A 207 9.61 12.01 -18.27
N ALA A 208 10.45 12.98 -18.66
CA ALA A 208 11.85 13.04 -18.23
C ALA A 208 11.96 13.16 -16.70
N GLY A 209 11.13 13.99 -16.08
CA GLY A 209 11.06 14.14 -14.63
C GLY A 209 10.63 12.85 -13.91
N LEU A 210 9.62 12.15 -14.42
CA LEU A 210 9.18 10.86 -13.89
C LEU A 210 10.27 9.79 -14.03
N ALA A 211 10.93 9.73 -15.18
CA ALA A 211 12.05 8.82 -15.42
C ALA A 211 13.20 9.09 -14.45
N TRP A 212 13.59 10.36 -14.28
CA TRP A 212 14.61 10.76 -13.30
C TRP A 212 14.23 10.37 -11.87
N CYS A 213 12.98 10.62 -11.47
CA CYS A 213 12.50 10.29 -10.13
C CYS A 213 12.45 8.78 -9.89
N GLY A 214 12.08 7.99 -10.90
CA GLY A 214 12.09 6.53 -10.87
C GLY A 214 13.51 5.95 -10.80
N LEU A 215 14.44 6.45 -11.62
CA LEU A 215 15.84 6.02 -11.63
C LEU A 215 16.54 6.29 -10.29
N THR A 216 16.16 7.37 -9.61
CA THR A 216 16.74 7.74 -8.31
C THR A 216 15.96 7.16 -7.12
N GLN A 217 14.93 6.33 -7.35
CA GLN A 217 14.07 5.83 -6.27
C GLN A 217 14.83 4.85 -5.38
N THR A 218 14.85 5.14 -4.08
CA THR A 218 15.37 4.22 -3.06
C THR A 218 14.21 3.44 -2.44
N ASN A 219 14.43 2.15 -2.15
CA ASN A 219 13.45 1.35 -1.42
C ASN A 219 13.32 1.91 0.02
N ARG A 220 12.10 2.23 0.44
CA ARG A 220 11.77 2.84 1.75
C ARG A 220 10.76 2.01 2.53
N SER A 221 10.77 0.71 2.29
CA SER A 221 9.94 -0.21 3.04
C SER A 221 10.36 -0.22 4.50
N LYS A 222 9.37 -0.31 5.41
CA LYS A 222 9.64 -0.39 6.85
C LYS A 222 10.39 -1.68 7.18
N ALA A 223 11.17 -1.66 8.26
CA ALA A 223 12.01 -2.81 8.65
C ALA A 223 11.20 -4.11 8.77
N TRP A 224 10.01 -4.03 9.39
CA TRP A 224 9.12 -5.18 9.53
C TRP A 224 8.64 -5.73 8.18
N VAL A 225 8.43 -4.88 7.16
CA VAL A 225 8.03 -5.32 5.81
C VAL A 225 9.17 -6.09 5.18
N LEU A 226 10.40 -5.63 5.38
CA LEU A 226 11.59 -6.32 4.90
C LEU A 226 11.74 -7.68 5.60
N GLU A 227 11.48 -7.75 6.90
CA GLU A 227 11.49 -8.99 7.68
C GLU A 227 10.39 -9.97 7.23
N ALA A 228 9.15 -9.51 7.16
CA ALA A 228 8.04 -10.29 6.63
C ALA A 228 8.29 -10.76 5.19
N SER A 229 8.93 -9.92 4.35
CA SER A 229 9.29 -10.31 2.99
C SER A 229 10.39 -11.37 2.96
N ARG A 230 11.30 -11.40 3.95
CA ARG A 230 12.33 -12.45 4.07
C ARG A 230 11.75 -13.76 4.55
N ASP A 231 10.77 -13.72 5.45
CA ASP A 231 10.08 -14.92 5.93
C ASP A 231 9.27 -15.60 4.82
N VAL A 232 8.77 -14.81 3.86
CA VAL A 232 8.08 -15.29 2.66
C VAL A 232 9.06 -15.56 1.51
N ALA A 233 10.27 -14.96 1.53
CA ALA A 233 11.29 -15.15 0.51
C ALA A 233 11.75 -16.61 0.50
N GLY A 234 11.46 -17.30 -0.59
CA GLY A 234 11.73 -18.74 -0.74
C GLY A 234 10.46 -19.60 -0.82
N THR A 235 9.27 -19.02 -0.58
CA THR A 235 7.99 -19.70 -0.88
C THR A 235 7.52 -19.45 -2.32
N ASP A 236 7.93 -18.33 -2.93
CA ASP A 236 7.57 -17.99 -4.30
C ASP A 236 8.49 -18.66 -5.33
N ARG A 237 7.91 -19.09 -6.45
CA ARG A 237 8.59 -19.84 -7.50
C ARG A 237 9.76 -19.06 -8.09
N PHE A 238 9.64 -17.74 -8.24
CA PHE A 238 10.71 -16.93 -8.82
C PHE A 238 11.94 -16.81 -7.91
N THR A 239 11.76 -17.01 -6.60
CA THR A 239 12.87 -17.05 -5.65
C THR A 239 13.55 -18.42 -5.65
N GLN A 240 12.78 -19.49 -5.84
CA GLN A 240 13.29 -20.87 -5.90
C GLN A 240 13.98 -21.19 -7.24
N ASP A 241 13.47 -20.66 -8.35
CA ASP A 241 14.00 -20.87 -9.69
C ASP A 241 14.39 -19.52 -10.35
N PRO A 242 15.66 -19.09 -10.20
CA PRO A 242 16.14 -17.84 -10.79
C PRO A 242 16.09 -17.85 -12.34
N ALA A 243 16.12 -19.03 -12.96
CA ALA A 243 15.98 -19.13 -14.41
C ALA A 243 14.53 -18.87 -14.86
N ALA A 244 13.53 -19.31 -14.08
CA ALA A 244 12.14 -18.94 -14.31
C ALA A 244 11.92 -17.43 -14.17
N ALA A 245 12.54 -16.79 -13.17
CA ALA A 245 12.48 -15.34 -12.99
C ALA A 245 13.08 -14.58 -14.18
N ALA A 246 14.25 -15.00 -14.67
CA ALA A 246 14.88 -14.41 -15.85
C ALA A 246 14.01 -14.58 -17.11
N ARG A 247 13.44 -15.78 -17.34
CA ARG A 247 12.52 -16.03 -18.47
C ARG A 247 11.28 -15.15 -18.40
N PHE A 248 10.69 -15.02 -17.21
CA PHE A 248 9.53 -14.14 -17.00
C PHE A 248 9.86 -12.68 -17.36
N GLY A 249 11.01 -12.18 -16.90
CA GLY A 249 11.48 -10.83 -17.22
C GLY A 249 11.65 -10.61 -18.73
N ILE A 250 12.33 -11.54 -19.41
CA ILE A 250 12.53 -11.47 -20.87
C ILE A 250 11.18 -11.49 -21.60
N TYR A 251 10.30 -12.45 -21.30
CA TYR A 251 8.99 -12.55 -21.94
C TYR A 251 8.13 -11.32 -21.72
N THR A 252 8.15 -10.75 -20.51
CA THR A 252 7.41 -9.52 -20.20
C THR A 252 7.93 -8.35 -21.03
N MET A 253 9.24 -8.16 -21.12
CA MET A 253 9.82 -7.07 -21.92
C MET A 253 9.52 -7.24 -23.41
N THR A 254 9.73 -8.45 -23.95
CA THR A 254 9.38 -8.74 -25.35
C THR A 254 7.91 -8.46 -25.64
N LEU A 255 7.02 -8.92 -24.76
CA LEU A 255 5.58 -8.75 -24.90
C LEU A 255 5.18 -7.27 -24.92
N VAL A 256 5.70 -6.48 -23.98
CA VAL A 256 5.44 -5.02 -23.91
C VAL A 256 5.97 -4.31 -25.16
N THR A 257 7.20 -4.61 -25.58
CA THR A 257 7.79 -4.00 -26.79
C THR A 257 6.97 -4.31 -28.04
N VAL A 258 6.56 -5.58 -28.23
CA VAL A 258 5.72 -5.99 -29.36
C VAL A 258 4.35 -5.31 -29.27
N GLY A 259 3.75 -5.22 -28.09
CA GLY A 259 2.48 -4.54 -27.87
C GLY A 259 2.51 -3.06 -28.25
N ILE A 260 3.56 -2.34 -27.85
CA ILE A 260 3.77 -0.94 -28.22
C ILE A 260 3.97 -0.80 -29.73
N ALA A 261 4.83 -1.63 -30.32
CA ALA A 261 5.08 -1.60 -31.76
C ALA A 261 3.80 -1.87 -32.58
N ALA A 262 3.00 -2.86 -32.16
CA ALA A 262 1.71 -3.16 -32.76
C ALA A 262 0.70 -2.01 -32.60
N PHE A 263 0.64 -1.36 -31.43
CA PHE A 263 -0.21 -0.19 -31.21
C PHE A 263 0.15 0.97 -32.15
N VAL A 264 1.44 1.26 -32.32
CA VAL A 264 1.93 2.30 -33.23
C VAL A 264 1.59 1.94 -34.68
N ALA A 265 1.90 0.72 -35.11
CA ALA A 265 1.61 0.26 -36.46
C ALA A 265 0.12 0.30 -36.80
N LEU A 266 -0.76 -0.14 -35.88
CA LEU A 266 -2.22 -0.07 -36.05
C LEU A 266 -2.72 1.38 -36.08
N SER A 267 -2.16 2.25 -35.24
CA SER A 267 -2.53 3.68 -35.21
C SER A 267 -2.21 4.37 -36.53
N LEU A 268 -1.10 4.00 -37.17
CA LEU A 268 -0.72 4.53 -38.48
C LEU A 268 -1.49 3.88 -39.64
N GLY A 269 -1.75 2.57 -39.57
CA GLY A 269 -2.34 1.82 -40.69
C GLY A 269 -3.86 1.82 -40.75
N VAL A 270 -4.54 1.57 -39.62
CA VAL A 270 -6.01 1.39 -39.56
C VAL A 270 -6.68 2.53 -38.77
N GLY A 271 -5.86 3.39 -38.15
CA GLY A 271 -6.31 4.51 -37.34
C GLY A 271 -6.56 4.14 -35.89
N PHE A 272 -6.60 5.17 -35.05
CA PHE A 272 -6.64 5.06 -33.58
C PHE A 272 -7.83 4.25 -33.03
N ARG A 273 -8.93 4.14 -33.79
CA ARG A 273 -10.16 3.45 -33.37
C ARG A 273 -9.94 1.98 -33.02
N TRP A 274 -8.95 1.33 -33.61
CA TRP A 274 -8.67 -0.09 -33.42
C TRP A 274 -7.35 -0.39 -32.72
N SER A 275 -6.46 0.61 -32.60
CA SER A 275 -5.12 0.43 -32.03
C SER A 275 -5.14 -0.08 -30.59
N TRP A 276 -6.13 0.32 -29.79
CA TRP A 276 -6.27 -0.11 -28.40
C TRP A 276 -6.41 -1.63 -28.25
N LEU A 277 -6.85 -2.36 -29.30
CA LEU A 277 -6.90 -3.83 -29.28
C LEU A 277 -5.53 -4.45 -29.09
N ALA A 278 -4.45 -3.82 -29.58
CA ALA A 278 -3.09 -4.30 -29.33
C ALA A 278 -2.74 -4.26 -27.84
N ILE A 279 -3.16 -3.22 -27.13
CA ILE A 279 -2.95 -3.10 -25.67
C ILE A 279 -3.72 -4.21 -24.95
N VAL A 280 -5.00 -4.42 -25.31
CA VAL A 280 -5.83 -5.45 -24.69
C VAL A 280 -5.25 -6.85 -24.94
N ALA A 281 -4.82 -7.15 -26.16
CA ALA A 281 -4.17 -8.42 -26.48
C ALA A 281 -2.87 -8.62 -25.70
N THR A 282 -2.06 -7.56 -25.55
CA THR A 282 -0.82 -7.58 -24.76
C THR A 282 -1.11 -7.89 -23.29
N VAL A 283 -2.10 -7.21 -22.70
CA VAL A 283 -2.51 -7.43 -21.31
C VAL A 283 -3.06 -8.84 -21.10
N ALA A 284 -3.92 -9.32 -21.99
CA ALA A 284 -4.45 -10.69 -21.91
C ALA A 284 -3.32 -11.73 -21.97
N THR A 285 -2.37 -11.55 -22.89
CA THR A 285 -1.21 -12.43 -23.02
C THR A 285 -0.31 -12.38 -21.79
N PHE A 286 -0.15 -11.21 -21.17
CA PHE A 286 0.62 -11.05 -19.94
C PHE A 286 0.01 -11.83 -18.78
N PHE A 287 -1.32 -11.80 -18.63
CA PHE A 287 -2.01 -12.61 -17.62
C PHE A 287 -1.91 -14.12 -17.90
N LEU A 288 -1.99 -14.54 -19.16
CA LEU A 288 -1.78 -15.95 -19.53
C LEU A 288 -0.35 -16.42 -19.22
N LEU A 289 0.64 -15.57 -19.49
CA LEU A 289 2.04 -15.80 -19.15
C LEU A 289 2.20 -15.98 -17.64
N LEU A 290 1.64 -15.07 -16.84
CA LEU A 290 1.64 -15.15 -15.37
C LEU A 290 0.98 -16.44 -14.88
N ALA A 291 -0.22 -16.75 -15.37
CA ALA A 291 -0.95 -17.94 -14.95
C ALA A 291 -0.14 -19.22 -15.22
N ARG A 292 0.45 -19.33 -16.42
CA ARG A 292 1.26 -20.49 -16.80
C ARG A 292 2.54 -20.63 -15.98
N MET A 293 3.15 -19.52 -15.58
CA MET A 293 4.39 -19.53 -14.81
C MET A 293 4.17 -19.74 -13.32
N ASN A 294 3.09 -19.18 -12.74
CA ASN A 294 2.78 -19.33 -11.32
C ASN A 294 2.07 -20.66 -11.01
N PHE A 295 1.32 -21.22 -11.95
CA PHE A 295 0.56 -22.46 -11.77
C PHE A 295 0.94 -23.49 -12.86
N PRO A 296 2.11 -24.15 -12.75
CA PRO A 296 2.41 -25.26 -13.64
C PRO A 296 1.33 -26.33 -13.44
N GLY A 297 0.74 -26.81 -14.55
CA GLY A 297 -0.21 -27.92 -14.50
C GLY A 297 0.42 -29.07 -13.71
N GLY A 298 -0.27 -29.54 -12.67
CA GLY A 298 0.24 -30.55 -11.76
C GLY A 298 0.52 -31.86 -12.51
N ASP A 299 1.78 -32.13 -12.78
CA ASP A 299 2.22 -33.47 -13.16
C ASP A 299 2.30 -34.29 -11.87
N GLY A 300 1.32 -35.19 -11.71
CA GLY A 300 1.23 -36.13 -10.61
C GLY A 300 2.35 -37.16 -10.62
N SER A 301 3.48 -36.82 -10.01
CA SER A 301 4.53 -37.79 -9.68
C SER A 301 4.91 -37.71 -8.20
N SER A 302 3.97 -38.09 -7.33
CA SER A 302 4.32 -38.66 -6.02
C SER A 302 4.86 -40.08 -6.25
N GLY A 303 6.09 -40.17 -6.72
CA GLY A 303 6.89 -41.40 -6.65
C GLY A 303 7.57 -41.46 -5.28
N PRO A 304 7.49 -42.57 -4.52
CA PRO A 304 8.20 -42.71 -3.26
C PRO A 304 9.71 -42.72 -3.52
N VAL A 305 10.44 -41.88 -2.77
CA VAL A 305 11.91 -41.88 -2.74
C VAL A 305 12.36 -43.03 -1.84
N PRO A 306 13.24 -43.94 -2.29
CA PRO A 306 13.83 -44.99 -1.46
C PRO A 306 14.80 -44.45 -0.40
#